data_AF-A0A1G4ERC2-F1
#
_entry.id   AF-A0A1G4ERC2-F1
#
_cell.length_a   1.000
_cell.length_b   1.000
_cell.length_c   1.000
_cell.angle_alpha   90.00
_cell.angle_beta   90.00
_cell.angle_gamma   90.00
#
_symmetry.space_group_name_H-M   'P 1'
#
loop_
_entity.id
_entity.type
_entity.pdbx_description
1 polymer ?
#
loop_
_entity_poly.entity_id
_entity_poly.type
_entity_poly.pdbx_seq_one_letter_code
_entity_poly.pdbx_strand_id
1 'polypeptide(L)' 'MEGAAIGHVAHINDIPFLVLRCISDSADDSAQVSYDDFVKTAANYCSEIIVEMLKSKSSKTVL' A
#
# COMPACT_ATOMS: atom_id res chain seq x y z
N MET A 1 -0.47 -5.18 -8.35
CA MET A 1 0.50 -6.28 -8.59
C MET A 1 1.99 -5.85 -8.60
N GLU A 2 2.38 -4.79 -7.89
CA GLU A 2 3.66 -4.07 -8.04
C GLU A 2 4.64 -4.24 -6.86
N GLY A 3 4.15 -4.71 -5.70
CA GLY A 3 4.87 -4.59 -4.42
C GLY A 3 6.24 -5.25 -4.38
N ALA A 4 6.39 -6.44 -4.97
CA ALA A 4 7.67 -7.14 -5.01
C ALA A 4 8.70 -6.44 -5.91
N ALA A 5 8.25 -5.87 -7.04
CA ALA A 5 9.14 -5.12 -7.94
C ALA A 5 9.65 -3.84 -7.27
N ILE A 6 8.76 -3.09 -6.59
CA ILE A 6 9.12 -1.90 -5.81
C ILE A 6 10.11 -2.29 -4.69
N GLY A 7 9.80 -3.33 -3.92
CA GLY A 7 10.64 -3.77 -2.82
C GLY A 7 12.01 -4.26 -3.26
N HIS A 8 12.09 -4.97 -4.39
CA HIS A 8 13.36 -5.42 -4.95
C HIS A 8 14.24 -4.22 -5.35
N VAL A 9 13.69 -3.24 -6.07
CA VAL A 9 14.43 -2.03 -6.47
C VAL A 9 14.87 -1.22 -5.25
N ALA A 10 14.02 -1.08 -4.23
CA ALA A 10 14.38 -0.38 -3.00
C ALA A 10 15.51 -1.10 -2.24
N HIS A 11 15.44 -2.43 -2.15
CA HIS A 11 16.44 -3.26 -1.49
C HIS A 11 17.83 -3.13 -2.13
N ILE A 12 17.94 -3.23 -3.46
CA ILE A 12 19.24 -3.13 -4.16
C ILE A 12 19.85 -1.72 -4.13
N ASN A 13 19.09 -0.70 -3.71
CA ASN A 13 19.54 0.69 -3.58
C ASN A 13 19.66 1.13 -2.10
N ASP A 14 19.56 0.19 -1.14
CA ASP A 14 19.61 0.48 0.30
C ASP A 14 18.60 1.54 0.77
N ILE A 15 17.42 1.59 0.15
CA ILE A 15 16.34 2.53 0.52
C ILE A 15 15.31 1.82 1.40
N PRO A 16 15.06 2.30 2.64
CA PRO A 16 13.96 1.80 3.46
C PRO A 16 12.62 1.98 2.74
N PHE A 17 11.83 0.91 2.68
CA PHE A 17 10.55 0.94 1.97
C PHE A 17 9.43 0.27 2.78
N LEU A 18 8.20 0.66 2.48
CA LEU A 18 6.97 0.06 3.00
C LEU A 18 5.99 -0.08 1.84
N VAL A 19 5.40 -1.26 1.69
CA VAL A 19 4.27 -1.50 0.78
C VAL A 19 3.02 -1.71 1.62
N LEU A 20 2.04 -0.82 1.46
CA LEU A 20 0.72 -0.94 2.04
C LEU A 20 -0.27 -1.38 0.96
N ARG A 21 -1.14 -2.35 1.29
CA ARG A 21 -2.26 -2.74 0.42
C ARG A 21 -3.53 -2.88 1.22
N CYS A 22 -4.58 -2.32 0.66
CA CYS A 22 -5.95 -2.44 1.13
C CYS A 22 -6.64 -3.43 0.18
N ILE A 23 -7.30 -4.44 0.73
CA ILE A 23 -7.88 -5.52 -0.06
C ILE A 23 -9.12 -5.00 -0.82
N SER A 24 -9.13 -5.18 -2.14
CA SER A 24 -10.22 -4.81 -3.04
C SER A 24 -11.14 -5.99 -3.40
N ASP A 25 -10.70 -7.21 -3.15
CA ASP A 25 -11.40 -8.42 -3.56
C ASP A 25 -10.84 -9.65 -2.82
N SER A 26 -11.61 -10.74 -2.81
CA SER A 26 -11.24 -11.98 -2.11
C SER A 26 -10.20 -12.83 -2.88
N ALA A 27 -9.84 -12.46 -4.11
CA ALA A 27 -8.94 -13.20 -4.99
C ALA A 27 -9.31 -14.69 -5.20
N ASP A 28 -10.60 -15.02 -5.07
CA ASP A 28 -11.18 -16.34 -5.34
C ASP A 28 -12.11 -16.30 -6.56
N ASP A 29 -12.66 -17.45 -6.95
CA ASP A 29 -13.53 -17.56 -8.13
C ASP A 29 -14.86 -16.76 -7.99
N SER A 30 -15.16 -16.23 -6.80
CA SER A 30 -16.32 -15.37 -6.55
C SER A 30 -16.01 -13.87 -6.67
N ALA A 31 -14.76 -13.50 -6.94
CA ALA A 31 -14.26 -12.12 -6.90
C ALA A 31 -14.71 -11.20 -8.06
N GLN A 32 -15.42 -11.72 -9.07
CA GLN A 32 -15.79 -11.00 -10.31
C GLN A 32 -16.52 -9.67 -10.08
N VAL A 33 -17.32 -9.56 -9.02
CA VAL A 33 -18.08 -8.33 -8.70
C VAL A 33 -17.32 -7.43 -7.70
N SER A 34 -16.47 -8.01 -6.88
CA SER A 34 -15.88 -7.30 -5.73
C SER A 34 -14.83 -6.24 -6.09
N TYR A 35 -14.00 -6.47 -7.10
CA TYR A 35 -12.91 -5.53 -7.41
C TYR A 35 -13.43 -4.16 -7.86
N ASP A 36 -14.31 -4.13 -8.85
CA ASP A 36 -14.82 -2.87 -9.43
C ASP A 36 -15.58 -2.03 -8.40
N ASP A 37 -16.24 -2.69 -7.45
CA ASP A 37 -16.98 -2.05 -6.36
C ASP A 37 -16.06 -1.48 -5.26
N PHE A 38 -14.99 -2.19 -4.91
CA PHE A 38 -14.17 -1.84 -3.73
C PHE A 38 -12.83 -1.18 -4.07
N VAL A 39 -12.37 -1.18 -5.33
CA VAL A 39 -11.07 -0.59 -5.70
C VAL A 39 -10.93 0.88 -5.27
N LYS A 40 -12.00 1.68 -5.41
CA LYS A 40 -11.99 3.09 -4.98
C LYS A 40 -11.91 3.22 -3.46
N THR A 41 -12.67 2.42 -2.73
CA THR A 41 -12.66 2.40 -1.27
C THR A 41 -11.31 1.96 -0.73
N ALA A 42 -10.75 0.87 -1.28
CA ALA A 42 -9.43 0.38 -0.93
C ALA A 42 -8.34 1.43 -1.18
N ALA A 43 -8.39 2.13 -2.33
CA ALA A 43 -7.46 3.22 -2.63
C ALA A 43 -7.58 4.37 -1.63
N ASN A 44 -8.81 4.79 -1.28
CA ASN A 44 -9.05 5.85 -0.32
C ASN A 44 -8.47 5.51 1.06
N TYR A 45 -8.76 4.32 1.61
CA TYR A 45 -8.20 3.88 2.90
C TYR A 45 -6.68 3.88 2.91
N CYS A 46 -6.05 3.38 1.85
CA CYS A 46 -4.60 3.37 1.74
C CYS A 46 -4.03 4.80 1.72
N SER A 47 -4.69 5.74 1.03
CA SER A 47 -4.28 7.14 1.01
C SER A 47 -4.43 7.83 2.37
N GLU A 48 -5.53 7.56 3.09
CA GLU A 48 -5.78 8.11 4.44
C GLU A 48 -4.70 7.62 5.42
N ILE A 49 -4.40 6.32 5.42
CA ILE A 49 -3.34 5.75 6.26
C ILE A 49 -1.99 6.43 5.97
N ILE A 50 -1.62 6.57 4.69
CA ILE A 50 -0.36 7.23 4.31
C ILE A 50 -0.33 8.68 4.79
N VAL A 51 -1.42 9.44 4.61
CA VAL A 51 -1.51 10.84 5.05
C VAL A 51 -1.34 10.94 6.57
N GLU A 52 -1.99 10.07 7.35
CA GLU A 52 -1.85 10.06 8.80
C GLU A 52 -0.45 9.62 9.26
N MET A 53 0.17 8.65 8.57
CA MET A 53 1.57 8.28 8.80
C MET A 53 2.53 9.45 8.57
N LEU A 54 2.26 10.29 7.56
CA LEU A 54 3.08 11.47 7.29
C LEU A 54 2.86 12.59 8.31
N LYS A 55 1.62 12.77 8.80
CA LYS A 55 1.29 13.75 9.85
C LYS A 55 1.89 13.35 11.21
N SER A 56 1.93 12.06 11.53
CA SER A 56 2.44 11.54 12.80
C SER A 56 3.96 11.58 12.95
N LYS A 57 4.70 12.17 11.98
CA LYS A 57 6.16 12.37 12.10
C LYS A 57 6.51 13.32 13.26
N SER A 58 6.74 12.73 14.43
CA SER A 58 7.59 13.31 15.48
C SER A 58 9.05 13.08 15.10
N SER A 59 9.87 14.14 15.19
CA SER A 59 11.28 14.20 14.82
C SER A 59 12.11 12.99 15.27
N LYS A 60 12.33 12.03 14.36
CA LYS A 60 13.51 11.17 14.32
C LYS A 60 13.57 10.49 12.96
N THR A 61 14.17 11.17 12.00
CA THR A 61 14.71 10.52 10.81
C THR A 61 15.88 9.66 11.28
N VAL A 62 15.72 8.34 11.26
CA VAL A 62 16.86 7.42 11.40
C VAL A 62 17.44 7.28 10.00
N LEU A 63 18.55 7.99 9.76
CA LEU A 63 19.49 7.71 8.68
C LEU A 63 20.51 6.70 9.18
#